data_AF-A0A5D3FAL7-F1
#
_entry.id   AF-A0A5D3FAL7-F1
#
_cell.length_a   1.000
_cell.length_b   1.000
_cell.length_c   1.000
_cell.angle_alpha   90.00
_cell.angle_beta   90.00
_cell.angle_gamma   90.00
#
_symmetry.space_group_name_H-M   'P 1'
#
loop_
_entity.id
_entity.type
_entity.pdbx_description
1 polymer ?
#
loop_
_entity_poly.entity_id
_entity_poly.type
_entity_poly.pdbx_seq_one_letter_code
_entity_poly.pdbx_strand_id
1 'polypeptide(L)'
;MRMFDELCPEPPGWALDWDRVRDAFGWVRDLAGVPQDAVFHGEGDVETHTRMACEALAAMPEWRSRPRGERTRLFAAVLMHDVAKPHCTALDDGGRITARGHSRRGDLMARRILWELGAPVEWREHVAALIRHHQVPFWALERPDLQRIAFRVSLLARNSDLVLLASADILGRVCPDSAELLDNVALYGEYCAEEGCLDGPRAFPSDHARFWYFRKPGRDPGYAAYDDTRLTATVLSGLPGVGKDHWIAAHRPDVPVVSLDRLRAELGVSPAGDQRAVAAAAHEQARGHLRAGRSFVWNATNVSRSQREACAGLIAGYRGRVEVVALEAPPEVVRDRNRGRPSPVPDAVVDRLVRRWETPDPTEAHRVRWLTTV
;
A
#
# COMPACT_ATOMS: atom_id res chain seq x y z
N MET A 1 16.36 -3.12 6.28
CA MET A 1 15.70 -4.23 7.02
C MET A 1 16.44 -4.76 8.25
N ARG A 2 17.77 -4.65 8.29
CA ARG A 2 18.63 -5.10 9.38
C ARG A 2 18.14 -4.75 10.79
N MET A 3 17.66 -3.52 11.03
CA MET A 3 17.17 -3.11 12.36
C MET A 3 16.00 -3.96 12.85
N PHE A 4 14.98 -4.20 12.02
CA PHE A 4 13.88 -5.07 12.40
C PHE A 4 14.34 -6.51 12.63
N ASP A 5 15.32 -6.98 11.85
CA ASP A 5 15.90 -8.31 12.08
C ASP A 5 16.57 -8.37 13.46
N GLU A 6 17.50 -7.46 13.76
CA GLU A 6 18.22 -7.41 15.05
C GLU A 6 17.31 -7.27 16.28
N LEU A 7 16.09 -6.76 16.11
CA LEU A 7 15.08 -6.58 17.17
C LEU A 7 14.02 -7.69 17.19
N CYS A 8 13.90 -8.49 16.13
CA CYS A 8 12.89 -9.53 16.00
C CYS A 8 13.19 -10.69 16.97
N PRO A 9 12.23 -11.11 17.83
CA PRO A 9 12.44 -12.19 18.79
C PRO A 9 12.95 -13.49 18.18
N GLU A 10 13.87 -14.18 18.86
CA GLU A 10 14.54 -15.39 18.38
C GLU A 10 14.58 -16.52 19.42
N PRO A 11 14.73 -17.78 19.00
CA PRO A 11 14.91 -18.90 19.92
C PRO A 11 16.23 -18.77 20.70
N PRO A 12 16.31 -19.39 21.89
CA PRO A 12 15.25 -20.16 22.54
C PRO A 12 14.24 -19.31 23.32
N GLY A 13 14.55 -18.03 23.57
CA GLY A 13 13.82 -17.21 24.52
C GLY A 13 12.56 -16.54 23.97
N TRP A 14 12.53 -16.21 22.68
CA TRP A 14 11.43 -15.47 22.03
C TRP A 14 11.01 -14.19 22.76
N ALA A 15 11.92 -13.62 23.57
CA ALA A 15 11.66 -12.44 24.35
C ALA A 15 11.83 -11.19 23.48
N LEU A 16 10.92 -10.22 23.67
CA LEU A 16 10.99 -8.92 23.04
C LEU A 16 11.71 -7.94 23.97
N ASP A 17 12.87 -7.44 23.54
CA ASP A 17 13.55 -6.33 24.21
C ASP A 17 12.88 -5.01 23.82
N TRP A 18 11.83 -4.64 24.55
CA TRP A 18 11.01 -3.48 24.23
C TRP A 18 11.80 -2.18 24.32
N ASP A 19 12.70 -2.03 25.30
CA ASP A 19 13.50 -0.81 25.45
C ASP A 19 14.40 -0.58 24.22
N ARG A 20 15.03 -1.63 23.69
CA ARG A 20 15.77 -1.54 22.41
C ARG A 20 14.88 -1.17 21.23
N VAL A 21 13.64 -1.68 21.17
CA VAL A 21 12.68 -1.30 20.12
C VAL A 21 12.31 0.18 20.22
N ARG A 22 11.99 0.65 21.43
CA ARG A 22 11.69 2.05 21.69
C ARG A 22 12.84 2.96 21.35
N ASP A 23 14.07 2.59 21.68
CA ASP A 23 15.28 3.37 21.36
C ASP A 23 15.52 3.47 19.85
N ALA A 24 15.34 2.35 19.14
CA ALA A 24 15.57 2.26 17.70
C ALA A 24 14.59 3.09 16.87
N PHE A 25 13.34 3.25 17.30
CA PHE A 25 12.28 3.83 16.47
C PHE A 25 11.57 5.01 17.14
N GLY A 26 11.80 6.21 16.60
CA GLY A 26 11.10 7.43 17.07
C GLY A 26 9.58 7.34 16.98
N TRP A 27 9.06 6.71 15.93
CA TRP A 27 7.62 6.52 15.74
C TRP A 27 7.00 5.51 16.72
N VAL A 28 7.78 4.65 17.38
CA VAL A 28 7.27 3.81 18.49
C VAL A 28 7.08 4.68 19.73
N ARG A 29 8.04 5.56 20.02
CA ARG A 29 7.92 6.50 21.15
C ARG A 29 6.75 7.47 21.00
N ASP A 30 6.39 7.81 19.75
CA ASP A 30 5.21 8.65 19.46
C ASP A 30 3.87 7.96 19.81
N LEU A 31 3.86 6.65 20.05
CA LEU A 31 2.67 5.91 20.49
C LEU A 31 2.39 6.09 21.99
N ALA A 32 3.40 6.50 22.76
CA ALA A 32 3.33 6.62 24.21
C ALA A 32 2.25 7.62 24.64
N GLY A 33 1.38 7.20 25.55
CA GLY A 33 0.32 8.05 26.09
C GLY A 33 -0.79 8.42 25.09
N VAL A 34 -0.81 7.87 23.88
CA VAL A 34 -1.95 8.01 22.96
C VAL A 34 -3.11 7.21 23.55
N PRO A 35 -4.21 7.87 23.95
CA PRO A 35 -5.27 7.20 24.69
C PRO A 35 -6.09 6.29 23.77
N GLN A 36 -6.68 5.24 24.35
CA GLN A 36 -7.57 4.30 23.67
C GLN A 36 -8.88 4.16 24.47
N ASP A 37 -9.91 3.58 23.84
CA ASP A 37 -11.17 3.29 24.55
C ASP A 37 -10.95 2.20 25.60
N ALA A 38 -11.12 2.53 26.87
CA ALA A 38 -10.86 1.61 28.00
C ALA A 38 -11.73 0.34 28.01
N VAL A 39 -12.83 0.31 27.25
CA VAL A 39 -13.66 -0.91 27.10
C VAL A 39 -12.98 -1.92 26.18
N PHE A 40 -12.37 -1.44 25.09
CA PHE A 40 -11.73 -2.27 24.07
C PHE A 40 -10.20 -2.41 24.27
N HIS A 41 -9.63 -1.53 25.10
CA HIS A 41 -8.20 -1.43 25.36
C HIS A 41 -7.97 -1.18 26.86
N GLY A 42 -8.30 -2.18 27.69
CA GLY A 42 -8.11 -2.12 29.15
C GLY A 42 -6.65 -2.04 29.59
N GLU A 43 -5.70 -2.34 28.70
CA GLU A 43 -4.26 -2.19 28.88
C GLU A 43 -3.79 -0.74 28.86
N GLY A 44 -4.60 0.19 28.33
CA GLY A 44 -4.29 1.61 28.29
C GLY A 44 -3.87 2.11 26.90
N ASP A 45 -2.68 2.68 26.81
CA ASP A 45 -2.26 3.42 25.61
C ASP A 45 -1.78 2.53 24.45
N VAL A 46 -1.62 3.16 23.28
CA VAL A 46 -1.23 2.50 22.03
C VAL A 46 0.16 1.85 22.10
N GLU A 47 1.11 2.43 22.83
CA GLU A 47 2.46 1.86 22.98
C GLU A 47 2.39 0.54 23.75
N THR A 48 1.66 0.54 24.87
CA THR A 48 1.43 -0.65 25.71
C THR A 48 0.75 -1.76 24.90
N HIS A 49 -0.31 -1.42 24.16
CA HIS A 49 -0.99 -2.36 23.27
C HIS A 49 -0.06 -2.93 22.19
N THR A 50 0.70 -2.06 21.51
CA THR A 50 1.62 -2.48 20.43
C THR A 50 2.68 -3.46 20.94
N ARG A 51 3.21 -3.20 22.15
CA ARG A 51 4.13 -4.11 22.84
C ARG A 51 3.48 -5.47 23.09
N MET A 52 2.31 -5.48 23.71
CA MET A 52 1.58 -6.70 24.04
C MET A 52 1.25 -7.51 22.79
N ALA A 53 0.87 -6.87 21.69
CA ALA A 53 0.63 -7.53 20.40
C ALA A 53 1.92 -8.17 19.83
N CYS A 54 3.07 -7.50 19.95
CA CYS A 54 4.35 -8.08 19.53
C CYS A 54 4.77 -9.27 20.41
N GLU A 55 4.55 -9.20 21.72
CA GLU A 55 4.79 -10.30 22.66
C GLU A 55 3.86 -11.48 22.39
N ALA A 56 2.58 -11.23 22.09
CA ALA A 56 1.61 -12.24 21.68
C ALA A 56 2.03 -12.92 20.37
N LEU A 57 2.44 -12.17 19.36
CA LEU A 57 3.00 -12.72 18.12
C LEU A 57 4.20 -13.64 18.42
N ALA A 58 5.13 -13.19 19.27
CA ALA A 58 6.32 -13.94 19.64
C ALA A 58 6.00 -15.24 20.39
N ALA A 59 4.81 -15.36 20.98
CA ALA A 59 4.32 -16.56 21.65
C ALA A 59 3.73 -17.61 20.68
N MET A 60 3.31 -17.20 19.48
CA MET A 60 2.60 -18.07 18.53
C MET A 60 3.50 -19.12 17.88
N PRO A 61 3.20 -20.42 18.01
CA PRO A 61 3.92 -21.50 17.31
C PRO A 61 3.94 -21.32 15.78
N GLU A 62 2.84 -20.85 15.21
CA GLU A 62 2.66 -20.61 13.78
C GLU A 62 3.63 -19.55 13.27
N TRP A 63 3.88 -18.49 14.05
CA TRP A 63 4.90 -17.48 13.72
C TRP A 63 6.31 -18.03 13.92
N ARG A 64 6.58 -18.69 15.05
CA ARG A 64 7.90 -19.27 15.37
C ARG A 64 8.40 -20.26 14.31
N SER A 65 7.49 -21.03 13.71
CA SER A 65 7.78 -22.00 12.66
C SER A 65 8.09 -21.38 11.29
N ARG A 66 7.83 -20.07 11.09
CA ARG A 66 8.13 -19.39 9.82
C ARG A 66 9.63 -19.21 9.60
N PRO A 67 10.10 -19.14 8.34
CA PRO A 67 11.45 -18.69 8.03
C PRO A 67 11.76 -17.33 8.64
N ARG A 68 13.02 -17.11 9.05
CA ARG A 68 13.47 -15.87 9.70
C ARG A 68 13.05 -14.60 8.96
N GLY A 69 13.22 -14.56 7.64
CA GLY A 69 12.83 -13.39 6.84
C GLY A 69 11.32 -13.08 6.89
N GLU A 70 10.48 -14.11 6.96
CA GLU A 70 9.04 -13.94 7.12
C GLU A 70 8.68 -13.51 8.54
N ARG A 71 9.33 -14.08 9.56
CA ARG A 71 9.17 -13.67 10.95
C ARG A 71 9.46 -12.18 11.13
N THR A 72 10.62 -11.73 10.64
CA THR A 72 11.03 -10.32 10.68
C THR A 72 10.04 -9.41 9.95
N ARG A 73 9.49 -9.85 8.81
CA ARG A 73 8.48 -9.09 8.07
C ARG A 73 7.16 -8.95 8.84
N LEU A 74 6.67 -10.05 9.41
CA LEU A 74 5.41 -10.05 10.16
C LEU A 74 5.56 -9.32 11.51
N PHE A 75 6.70 -9.45 12.17
CA PHE A 75 7.05 -8.66 13.36
C PHE A 75 6.99 -7.15 13.06
N ALA A 76 7.60 -6.71 11.95
CA ALA A 76 7.52 -5.32 11.55
C ALA A 76 6.07 -4.86 11.26
N ALA A 77 5.24 -5.72 10.67
CA ALA A 77 3.83 -5.41 10.43
C ALA A 77 3.04 -5.25 11.74
N VAL A 78 3.21 -6.15 12.72
CA VAL A 78 2.57 -6.05 14.04
C VAL A 78 3.05 -4.81 14.78
N LEU A 79 4.36 -4.53 14.79
CA LEU A 79 4.91 -3.35 15.44
C LEU A 79 4.37 -2.03 14.85
N MET A 80 4.00 -2.03 13.57
CA MET A 80 3.54 -0.84 12.84
C MET A 80 2.02 -0.78 12.61
N HIS A 81 1.23 -1.77 13.04
CA HIS A 81 -0.20 -1.88 12.68
C HIS A 81 -1.01 -0.62 13.07
N ASP A 82 -0.63 0.00 14.19
CA ASP A 82 -1.24 1.19 14.74
C ASP A 82 -0.39 2.47 14.66
N VAL A 83 0.63 2.48 13.81
CA VAL A 83 1.59 3.60 13.66
C VAL A 83 0.92 4.97 13.42
N ALA A 84 -0.32 4.99 12.94
CA ALA A 84 -1.07 6.20 12.65
C ALA A 84 -2.05 6.66 13.74
N LYS A 85 -2.30 5.86 14.79
CA LYS A 85 -3.17 6.27 15.90
C LYS A 85 -2.80 7.63 16.50
N PRO A 86 -1.52 8.01 16.72
CA PRO A 86 -1.15 9.34 17.23
C PRO A 86 -1.70 10.52 16.42
N HIS A 87 -2.05 10.31 15.15
CA HIS A 87 -2.58 11.35 14.27
C HIS A 87 -4.05 11.17 13.89
N CYS A 88 -4.70 10.13 14.39
CA CYS A 88 -6.08 9.76 14.08
C CYS A 88 -6.95 9.68 15.33
N THR A 89 -6.36 9.57 16.53
CA THR A 89 -7.07 9.51 17.80
C THR A 89 -7.78 10.84 18.09
N ALA A 90 -9.09 10.76 18.33
CA ALA A 90 -9.96 11.87 18.69
C ALA A 90 -11.16 11.36 19.51
N LEU A 91 -11.86 12.27 20.18
CA LEU A 91 -13.16 11.98 20.77
C LEU A 91 -14.24 12.03 19.68
N ASP A 92 -15.18 11.09 19.71
CA ASP A 92 -16.40 11.17 18.91
C ASP A 92 -17.48 12.02 19.60
N ASP A 93 -18.63 12.18 18.93
CA ASP A 93 -19.76 12.97 19.42
C ASP A 93 -20.34 12.44 20.75
N GLY A 94 -20.10 11.16 21.06
CA GLY A 94 -20.50 10.52 22.31
C GLY A 94 -19.43 10.57 23.41
N GLY A 95 -18.31 11.24 23.17
CA GLY A 95 -17.19 11.34 24.11
C GLY A 95 -16.34 10.07 24.19
N ARG A 96 -16.49 9.12 23.27
CA ARG A 96 -15.64 7.92 23.20
C ARG A 96 -14.39 8.20 22.39
N ILE A 97 -13.28 7.57 22.79
CA ILE A 97 -12.02 7.66 22.06
C ILE A 97 -12.10 6.78 20.80
N THR A 98 -11.79 7.36 19.65
CA THR A 98 -11.76 6.63 18.37
C THR A 98 -10.51 7.01 17.58
N ALA A 99 -10.00 6.08 16.78
CA ALA A 99 -8.91 6.34 15.84
C ALA A 99 -9.36 6.12 14.39
N ARG A 100 -10.49 6.72 13.99
CA ARG A 100 -11.10 6.47 12.67
C ARG A 100 -10.12 6.77 11.54
N GLY A 101 -9.96 5.82 10.62
CA GLY A 101 -9.09 5.95 9.46
C GLY A 101 -7.60 5.69 9.70
N HIS A 102 -7.18 5.28 10.91
CA HIS A 102 -5.78 4.99 11.22
C HIS A 102 -5.20 3.91 10.28
N SER A 103 -5.93 2.86 9.91
CA SER A 103 -5.39 1.81 9.01
C SER A 103 -5.04 2.36 7.61
N ARG A 104 -5.84 3.29 7.08
CA ARG A 104 -5.56 4.00 5.80
C ARG A 104 -4.44 5.03 5.90
N ARG A 105 -4.22 5.60 7.08
CA ARG A 105 -3.10 6.53 7.29
C ARG A 105 -1.82 5.77 7.61
N GLY A 106 -1.95 4.62 8.28
CA GLY A 106 -0.89 3.74 8.75
C GLY A 106 -0.14 3.12 7.59
N ASP A 107 -0.83 2.65 6.55
CA ASP A 107 -0.14 2.09 5.38
C ASP A 107 0.68 3.14 4.60
N LEU A 108 0.22 4.39 4.53
CA LEU A 108 0.99 5.51 3.96
C LEU A 108 2.22 5.86 4.82
N MET A 109 2.04 5.91 6.15
CA MET A 109 3.15 6.16 7.07
C MET A 109 4.18 5.04 7.04
N ALA A 110 3.73 3.79 7.04
CA ALA A 110 4.58 2.62 6.94
C ALA A 110 5.37 2.61 5.63
N ARG A 111 4.72 2.88 4.49
CA ARG A 111 5.43 3.01 3.20
C ARG A 111 6.56 4.04 3.29
N ARG A 112 6.28 5.22 3.83
CA ARG A 112 7.29 6.26 3.98
C ARG A 112 8.44 5.82 4.88
N ILE A 113 8.15 5.34 6.09
CA ILE A 113 9.15 4.92 7.07
C ILE A 113 10.04 3.82 6.46
N LEU A 114 9.43 2.81 5.86
CA LEU A 114 10.15 1.67 5.30
C LEU A 114 10.96 2.03 4.06
N TRP A 115 10.45 2.95 3.23
CA TRP A 115 11.22 3.52 2.12
C TRP A 115 12.44 4.32 2.61
N GLU A 116 12.27 5.14 3.65
CA GLU A 116 13.37 5.86 4.30
C GLU A 116 14.40 4.91 4.95
N LEU A 117 13.97 3.73 5.39
CA LEU A 117 14.84 2.66 5.91
C LEU A 117 15.42 1.72 4.82
N GLY A 118 15.18 2.02 3.54
CA GLY A 118 15.71 1.24 2.41
C GLY A 118 15.11 -0.16 2.28
N ALA A 119 13.85 -0.36 2.68
CA ALA A 119 13.16 -1.62 2.50
C ALA A 119 12.88 -1.90 0.99
N PRO A 120 13.11 -3.13 0.51
CA PRO A 120 12.70 -3.52 -0.84
C PRO A 120 11.20 -3.34 -1.06
N VAL A 121 10.79 -3.01 -2.30
CA VAL A 121 9.38 -2.72 -2.63
C VAL A 121 8.44 -3.82 -2.16
N GLU A 122 8.70 -5.07 -2.55
CA GLU A 122 7.81 -6.19 -2.23
C GLU A 122 7.67 -6.39 -0.71
N TRP A 123 8.78 -6.21 0.02
CA TRP A 123 8.78 -6.31 1.48
C TRP A 123 7.93 -5.18 2.09
N ARG A 124 8.10 -3.95 1.61
CA ARG A 124 7.35 -2.77 2.08
C ARG A 124 5.86 -2.86 1.76
N GLU A 125 5.51 -3.24 0.54
CA GLU A 125 4.11 -3.31 0.11
C GLU A 125 3.37 -4.45 0.79
N HIS A 126 4.05 -5.54 1.12
CA HIS A 126 3.49 -6.59 1.96
C HIS A 126 3.11 -6.03 3.34
N VAL A 127 4.03 -5.36 4.04
CA VAL A 127 3.76 -4.76 5.36
C VAL A 127 2.65 -3.73 5.28
N ALA A 128 2.69 -2.84 4.29
CA ALA A 128 1.67 -1.82 4.10
C ALA A 128 0.28 -2.42 3.82
N ALA A 129 0.20 -3.51 3.06
CA ALA A 129 -1.06 -4.22 2.83
C ALA A 129 -1.63 -4.83 4.11
N LEU A 130 -0.79 -5.44 4.96
CA LEU A 130 -1.23 -5.98 6.25
C LEU A 130 -1.75 -4.86 7.16
N ILE A 131 -1.01 -3.76 7.32
CA ILE A 131 -1.44 -2.60 8.12
C ILE A 131 -2.75 -2.01 7.59
N ARG A 132 -2.91 -1.93 6.27
CA ARG A 132 -4.12 -1.39 5.67
C ARG A 132 -5.37 -2.20 6.03
N HIS A 133 -5.21 -3.51 6.21
CA HIS A 133 -6.28 -4.47 6.32
C HIS A 133 -6.37 -5.16 7.69
N HIS A 134 -5.56 -4.76 8.68
CA HIS A 134 -5.42 -5.49 9.95
C HIS A 134 -6.72 -5.72 10.72
N GLN A 135 -7.68 -4.79 10.64
CA GLN A 135 -8.98 -4.93 11.32
C GLN A 135 -10.03 -5.67 10.47
N VAL A 136 -9.74 -6.03 9.22
CA VAL A 136 -10.70 -6.72 8.34
C VAL A 136 -11.14 -8.07 8.93
N PRO A 137 -10.22 -8.91 9.44
CA PRO A 137 -10.61 -10.20 10.01
C PRO A 137 -11.59 -10.12 11.19
N PHE A 138 -11.57 -9.02 11.97
CA PHE A 138 -12.44 -8.83 13.13
C PHE A 138 -13.93 -8.83 12.79
N TRP A 139 -14.28 -8.39 11.58
CA TRP A 139 -15.65 -8.16 11.14
C TRP A 139 -15.93 -8.87 9.80
N ALA A 140 -15.12 -9.86 9.43
CA ALA A 140 -15.07 -10.38 8.05
C ALA A 140 -16.45 -10.79 7.52
N LEU A 141 -17.22 -11.55 8.31
CA LEU A 141 -18.50 -12.12 7.91
C LEU A 141 -19.63 -11.09 7.73
N GLU A 142 -19.45 -9.88 8.26
CA GLU A 142 -20.41 -8.79 8.10
C GLU A 142 -20.18 -7.98 6.81
N ARG A 143 -19.07 -8.25 6.10
CA ARG A 143 -18.63 -7.43 4.97
C ARG A 143 -19.15 -7.96 3.63
N PRO A 144 -20.00 -7.21 2.91
CA PRO A 144 -20.41 -7.58 1.55
C PRO A 144 -19.27 -7.50 0.53
N ASP A 145 -18.16 -6.83 0.86
CA ASP A 145 -16.98 -6.68 0.00
C ASP A 145 -15.81 -7.61 0.38
N LEU A 146 -16.02 -8.58 1.29
CA LEU A 146 -14.96 -9.44 1.83
C LEU A 146 -14.14 -10.13 0.75
N GLN A 147 -14.80 -10.80 -0.21
CA GLN A 147 -14.12 -11.53 -1.29
C GLN A 147 -13.11 -10.64 -2.03
N ARG A 148 -13.52 -9.41 -2.36
CA ARG A 148 -12.68 -8.45 -3.09
C ARG A 148 -11.52 -7.99 -2.24
N ILE A 149 -11.71 -7.82 -0.93
CA ILE A 149 -10.63 -7.47 -0.01
C ILE A 149 -9.65 -8.64 0.11
N ALA A 150 -10.12 -9.86 0.39
CA ALA A 150 -9.29 -11.06 0.53
C ALA A 150 -8.45 -11.32 -0.72
N PHE A 151 -9.04 -11.19 -1.91
CA PHE A 151 -8.31 -11.29 -3.17
C PHE A 151 -7.27 -10.19 -3.33
N ARG A 152 -7.61 -8.94 -3.01
CA ARG A 152 -6.64 -7.83 -3.10
C ARG A 152 -5.48 -8.03 -2.14
N VAL A 153 -5.74 -8.46 -0.90
CA VAL A 153 -4.69 -8.78 0.08
C VAL A 153 -3.81 -9.89 -0.46
N SER A 154 -4.38 -10.98 -0.99
CA SER A 154 -3.60 -12.11 -1.55
C SER A 154 -2.65 -11.70 -2.69
N LEU A 155 -2.94 -10.63 -3.42
CA LEU A 155 -2.12 -10.11 -4.52
C LEU A 155 -0.94 -9.24 -4.03
N LEU A 156 -0.91 -8.86 -2.76
CA LEU A 156 0.08 -7.95 -2.16
C LEU A 156 0.81 -8.57 -0.96
N ALA A 157 0.11 -9.40 -0.21
CA ALA A 157 0.55 -10.09 0.99
C ALA A 157 -0.10 -11.49 1.05
N ARG A 158 0.03 -12.19 2.19
CA ARG A 158 -0.66 -13.45 2.44
C ARG A 158 -1.79 -13.22 3.43
N ASN A 159 -2.95 -13.82 3.17
CA ASN A 159 -4.05 -13.76 4.14
C ASN A 159 -3.70 -14.54 5.41
N SER A 160 -2.85 -15.57 5.34
CA SER A 160 -2.33 -16.23 6.56
C SER A 160 -1.44 -15.33 7.41
N ASP A 161 -0.68 -14.40 6.81
CA ASP A 161 0.05 -13.38 7.57
C ASP A 161 -0.93 -12.36 8.20
N LEU A 162 -2.03 -12.02 7.51
CA LEU A 162 -3.06 -11.14 8.03
C LEU A 162 -3.85 -11.76 9.20
N VAL A 163 -4.12 -13.07 9.14
CA VAL A 163 -4.69 -13.85 10.24
C VAL A 163 -3.78 -13.78 11.45
N LEU A 164 -2.47 -14.07 11.30
CA LEU A 164 -1.52 -14.01 12.42
C LEU A 164 -1.41 -12.61 13.04
N LEU A 165 -1.36 -11.58 12.20
CA LEU A 165 -1.34 -10.19 12.68
C LEU A 165 -2.61 -9.86 13.47
N ALA A 166 -3.79 -10.20 12.95
CA ALA A 166 -5.07 -9.93 13.61
C ALA A 166 -5.22 -10.72 14.91
N SER A 167 -4.79 -11.99 14.93
CA SER A 167 -4.74 -12.77 16.18
C SER A 167 -3.80 -12.15 17.21
N ALA A 168 -2.64 -11.63 16.80
CA ALA A 168 -1.67 -11.03 17.70
C ALA A 168 -2.17 -9.71 18.29
N ASP A 169 -2.85 -8.90 17.48
CA ASP A 169 -3.55 -7.68 17.91
C ASP A 169 -4.59 -8.00 19.00
N ILE A 170 -5.48 -8.98 18.76
CA ILE A 170 -6.51 -9.37 19.74
C ILE A 170 -5.91 -9.96 21.03
N LEU A 171 -4.92 -10.84 20.90
CA LEU A 171 -4.25 -11.43 22.07
C LEU A 171 -3.40 -10.39 22.83
N GLY A 172 -3.03 -9.30 22.17
CA GLY A 172 -2.25 -8.18 22.69
C GLY A 172 -3.08 -7.07 23.34
N ARG A 173 -4.35 -7.32 23.70
CA ARG A 173 -5.21 -6.32 24.37
C ARG A 173 -6.07 -6.96 25.46
N VAL A 174 -6.57 -6.12 26.36
CA VAL A 174 -7.50 -6.52 27.43
C VAL A 174 -8.90 -6.05 27.08
N CYS A 175 -9.73 -6.95 26.53
CA CYS A 175 -11.11 -6.65 26.17
C CYS A 175 -12.04 -7.86 26.37
N PRO A 176 -13.33 -7.64 26.69
CA PRO A 176 -14.27 -8.71 27.04
C PRO A 176 -14.67 -9.60 25.85
N ASP A 177 -14.53 -9.11 24.62
CA ASP A 177 -14.95 -9.74 23.36
C ASP A 177 -13.80 -10.47 22.63
N SER A 178 -12.67 -10.72 23.31
CA SER A 178 -11.48 -11.34 22.70
C SER A 178 -11.77 -12.70 22.05
N ALA A 179 -12.60 -13.54 22.69
CA ALA A 179 -12.91 -14.89 22.18
C ALA A 179 -13.69 -14.83 20.86
N GLU A 180 -14.77 -14.03 20.81
CA GLU A 180 -15.57 -13.84 19.61
C GLU A 180 -14.74 -13.28 18.44
N LEU A 181 -13.85 -12.33 18.73
CA LEU A 181 -13.01 -11.73 17.70
C LEU A 181 -11.95 -12.71 17.18
N LEU A 182 -11.44 -13.61 18.01
CA LEU A 182 -10.56 -14.69 17.56
C LEU A 182 -11.31 -15.72 16.69
N ASP A 183 -12.56 -16.04 17.02
CA ASP A 183 -13.41 -16.89 16.18
C ASP A 183 -13.63 -16.24 14.80
N ASN A 184 -13.91 -14.93 14.75
CA ASN A 184 -14.04 -14.19 13.49
C ASN A 184 -12.74 -14.22 12.66
N VAL A 185 -11.57 -14.10 13.31
CA VAL A 185 -10.27 -14.21 12.65
C VAL A 185 -10.05 -15.62 12.08
N ALA A 186 -10.43 -16.66 12.81
CA ALA A 186 -10.34 -18.04 12.34
C ALA A 186 -11.26 -18.27 11.13
N LEU A 187 -12.51 -17.81 11.20
CA LEU A 187 -13.48 -17.88 10.10
C LEU A 187 -13.00 -17.12 8.85
N TYR A 188 -12.32 -15.98 9.03
CA TYR A 188 -11.66 -15.29 7.92
C TYR A 188 -10.57 -16.15 7.26
N GLY A 189 -9.78 -16.87 8.06
CA GLY A 189 -8.77 -17.80 7.57
C GLY A 189 -9.37 -18.95 6.75
N GLU A 190 -10.43 -19.57 7.27
CA GLU A 190 -11.18 -20.63 6.57
C GLU A 190 -11.78 -20.12 5.26
N TYR A 191 -12.44 -18.96 5.29
CA TYR A 191 -12.98 -18.30 4.10
C TYR A 191 -11.89 -18.08 3.03
N CYS A 192 -10.71 -17.57 3.42
CA CYS A 192 -9.62 -17.36 2.48
C CYS A 192 -9.07 -18.67 1.90
N ALA A 193 -9.11 -19.77 2.66
CA ALA A 193 -8.71 -21.10 2.19
C ALA A 193 -9.69 -21.64 1.14
N GLU A 194 -10.99 -21.55 1.41
CA GLU A 194 -12.06 -21.95 0.49
C GLU A 194 -12.02 -21.17 -0.83
N GLU A 195 -11.75 -19.87 -0.75
CA GLU A 195 -11.61 -18.98 -1.90
C GLU A 195 -10.26 -19.13 -2.64
N GLY A 196 -9.37 -20.01 -2.15
CA GLY A 196 -8.08 -20.30 -2.78
C GLY A 196 -7.10 -19.12 -2.74
N CYS A 197 -7.09 -18.37 -1.64
CA CYS A 197 -6.28 -17.16 -1.49
C CYS A 197 -5.62 -17.00 -0.11
N LEU A 198 -5.55 -18.05 0.71
CA LEU A 198 -4.96 -18.00 2.06
C LEU A 198 -3.44 -17.74 2.05
N ASP A 199 -2.68 -18.66 1.45
CA ASP A 199 -1.20 -18.66 1.50
C ASP A 199 -0.53 -18.07 0.26
N GLY A 200 -1.32 -17.80 -0.79
CA GLY A 200 -0.81 -17.31 -2.06
C GLY A 200 -1.83 -16.44 -2.80
N PRO A 201 -1.38 -15.78 -3.88
CA PRO A 201 -2.23 -14.90 -4.65
C PRO A 201 -3.37 -15.68 -5.31
N ARG A 202 -4.58 -15.14 -5.21
CA ARG A 202 -5.74 -15.63 -5.95
C ARG A 202 -5.41 -15.74 -7.44
N ALA A 203 -5.54 -16.93 -8.00
CA ALA A 203 -5.40 -17.16 -9.43
C ALA A 203 -6.62 -16.61 -10.21
N PHE A 204 -6.38 -15.76 -11.20
CA PHE A 204 -7.39 -15.32 -12.17
C PHE A 204 -7.09 -15.95 -13.53
N PRO A 205 -8.10 -16.17 -14.40
CA PRO A 205 -7.87 -16.76 -15.73
C PRO A 205 -6.88 -15.97 -16.60
N SER A 206 -6.80 -14.65 -16.42
CA SER A 206 -5.83 -13.78 -17.07
C SER A 206 -5.67 -12.46 -16.33
N ASP A 207 -4.62 -11.71 -16.66
CA ASP A 207 -4.44 -10.31 -16.26
C ASP A 207 -5.65 -9.43 -16.62
N HIS A 208 -6.30 -9.71 -17.75
CA HIS A 208 -7.48 -9.01 -18.23
C HIS A 208 -8.71 -9.33 -17.38
N ALA A 209 -8.90 -10.60 -17.00
CA ALA A 209 -9.96 -11.01 -16.08
C ALA A 209 -9.78 -10.37 -14.71
N ARG A 210 -8.56 -10.40 -14.14
CA ARG A 210 -8.23 -9.73 -12.86
C ARG A 210 -8.56 -8.24 -12.90
N PHE A 211 -8.06 -7.53 -13.90
CA PHE A 211 -8.28 -6.09 -14.04
C PHE A 211 -9.77 -5.74 -14.04
N TRP A 212 -10.57 -6.45 -14.84
CA TRP A 212 -12.01 -6.16 -14.90
C TRP A 212 -12.79 -6.64 -13.69
N TYR A 213 -12.39 -7.73 -13.02
CA TYR A 213 -13.00 -8.13 -11.75
C TYR A 213 -12.92 -6.99 -10.75
N PHE A 214 -11.75 -6.37 -10.57
CA PHE A 214 -11.60 -5.25 -9.66
C PHE A 214 -12.24 -3.95 -10.16
N ARG A 215 -12.50 -3.81 -11.47
CA ARG A 215 -13.09 -2.59 -12.03
C ARG A 215 -14.63 -2.60 -12.12
N LYS A 216 -15.25 -3.78 -12.30
CA LYS A 216 -16.70 -3.94 -12.45
C LYS A 216 -17.27 -4.77 -11.30
N PRO A 217 -18.15 -4.21 -10.45
CA PRO A 217 -18.85 -4.97 -9.42
C PRO A 217 -19.62 -6.17 -9.99
N GLY A 218 -19.79 -7.21 -9.19
CA GLY A 218 -20.62 -8.38 -9.53
C GLY A 218 -20.05 -9.31 -10.61
N ARG A 219 -18.77 -9.17 -10.98
CA ARG A 219 -18.11 -10.13 -11.88
C ARG A 219 -17.70 -11.39 -11.13
N ASP A 220 -17.96 -12.54 -11.76
CA ASP A 220 -17.42 -13.82 -11.33
C ASP A 220 -15.87 -13.80 -11.44
N PRO A 221 -15.15 -14.11 -10.35
CA PRO A 221 -13.69 -14.09 -10.33
C PRO A 221 -13.03 -15.25 -11.10
N GLY A 222 -13.79 -16.29 -11.49
CA GLY A 222 -13.37 -17.41 -12.34
C GLY A 222 -13.70 -17.21 -13.82
N TYR A 223 -14.46 -16.16 -14.19
CA TYR A 223 -14.82 -15.91 -15.58
C TYR A 223 -13.63 -15.49 -16.44
N ALA A 224 -13.36 -16.27 -17.49
CA ALA A 224 -12.34 -15.96 -18.49
C ALA A 224 -12.81 -14.82 -19.42
N ALA A 225 -12.60 -13.58 -19.00
CA ALA A 225 -12.96 -12.42 -19.78
C ALA A 225 -12.16 -12.38 -21.11
N TYR A 226 -12.89 -12.27 -22.23
CA TYR A 226 -12.32 -12.09 -23.57
C TYR A 226 -11.50 -10.80 -23.63
N ASP A 227 -10.22 -10.93 -24.00
CA ASP A 227 -9.31 -9.80 -24.10
C ASP A 227 -9.47 -9.09 -25.44
N ASP A 228 -10.25 -8.01 -25.44
CA ASP A 228 -10.54 -7.20 -26.63
C ASP A 228 -9.64 -5.96 -26.77
N THR A 229 -8.48 -5.97 -26.09
CA THR A 229 -7.57 -4.81 -26.08
C THR A 229 -6.94 -4.57 -27.46
N ARG A 230 -6.84 -3.28 -27.86
CA ARG A 230 -6.39 -2.87 -29.21
C ARG A 230 -5.06 -2.14 -29.24
N LEU A 231 -4.62 -1.63 -28.09
CA LEU A 231 -3.39 -0.88 -27.90
C LEU A 231 -2.88 -1.10 -26.47
N THR A 232 -1.63 -0.71 -26.19
CA THR A 232 -1.09 -0.69 -24.83
C THR A 232 -0.68 0.72 -24.45
N ALA A 233 -1.22 1.23 -23.34
CA ALA A 233 -0.81 2.50 -22.76
C ALA A 233 -0.07 2.25 -21.45
N THR A 234 1.12 2.85 -21.33
CA THR A 234 1.97 2.73 -20.14
C THR A 234 1.82 3.96 -19.26
N VAL A 235 1.27 3.80 -18.07
CA VAL A 235 1.12 4.86 -17.06
C VAL A 235 2.32 4.81 -16.11
N LEU A 236 3.12 5.86 -16.08
CA LEU A 236 4.21 5.96 -15.11
C LEU A 236 3.69 6.47 -13.77
N SER A 237 4.25 5.94 -12.69
CA SER A 237 4.00 6.38 -11.31
C SER A 237 5.34 6.54 -10.59
N GLY A 238 5.50 7.62 -9.84
CA GLY A 238 6.69 7.86 -9.04
C GLY A 238 6.98 9.33 -8.79
N LEU A 239 7.73 9.60 -7.73
CA LEU A 239 8.06 10.95 -7.28
C LEU A 239 8.86 11.73 -8.34
N PRO A 240 8.89 13.08 -8.30
CA PRO A 240 9.85 13.86 -9.07
C PRO A 240 11.29 13.40 -8.77
N GLY A 241 12.13 13.23 -9.78
CA GLY A 241 13.53 12.78 -9.59
C GLY A 241 13.78 11.27 -9.65
N VAL A 242 12.74 10.42 -9.67
CA VAL A 242 12.88 8.94 -9.76
C VAL A 242 13.31 8.41 -11.14
N GLY A 243 13.68 9.25 -12.09
CA GLY A 243 14.16 8.79 -13.40
C GLY A 243 13.10 8.35 -14.41
N LYS A 244 11.84 8.82 -14.31
CA LYS A 244 10.77 8.51 -15.29
C LYS A 244 11.17 8.79 -16.74
N ASP A 245 11.72 9.97 -17.02
CA ASP A 245 12.13 10.36 -18.38
C ASP A 245 13.28 9.49 -18.91
N HIS A 246 14.24 9.15 -18.04
CA HIS A 246 15.32 8.23 -18.37
C HIS A 246 14.78 6.83 -18.71
N TRP A 247 13.83 6.33 -17.91
CA TRP A 247 13.18 5.05 -18.18
C TRP A 247 12.45 5.04 -19.52
N ILE A 248 11.73 6.13 -19.87
CA ILE A 248 11.05 6.28 -21.16
C ILE A 248 12.07 6.20 -22.30
N ALA A 249 13.15 6.97 -22.23
CA ALA A 249 14.17 6.99 -23.27
C ALA A 249 14.80 5.60 -23.49
N ALA A 250 15.03 4.85 -22.41
CA ALA A 250 15.64 3.53 -22.48
C ALA A 250 14.67 2.42 -22.96
N HIS A 251 13.38 2.49 -22.61
CA HIS A 251 12.45 1.37 -22.80
C HIS A 251 11.33 1.64 -23.82
N ARG A 252 11.06 2.91 -24.14
CA ARG A 252 9.96 3.36 -25.00
C ARG A 252 10.37 4.55 -25.90
N PRO A 253 11.55 4.55 -26.55
CA PRO A 253 12.05 5.72 -27.30
C PRO A 253 11.13 6.16 -28.45
N ASP A 254 10.49 5.20 -29.14
CA ASP A 254 9.68 5.46 -30.34
C ASP A 254 8.18 5.60 -30.04
N VAL A 255 7.80 5.62 -28.77
CA VAL A 255 6.40 5.66 -28.35
C VAL A 255 6.01 7.10 -27.98
N PRO A 256 4.89 7.64 -28.51
CA PRO A 256 4.42 8.96 -28.13
C PRO A 256 4.23 9.12 -26.62
N VAL A 257 4.58 10.29 -26.08
CA VAL A 257 4.53 10.56 -24.65
C VAL A 257 3.59 11.74 -24.37
N VAL A 258 2.53 11.47 -23.62
CA VAL A 258 1.69 12.49 -22.99
C VAL A 258 2.38 12.89 -21.68
N SER A 259 3.07 14.03 -21.68
CA SER A 259 3.85 14.52 -20.52
C SER A 259 3.18 15.73 -19.87
N LEU A 260 2.80 15.59 -18.60
CA LEU A 260 2.22 16.69 -17.84
C LEU A 260 3.25 17.76 -17.50
N ASP A 261 4.54 17.40 -17.41
CA ASP A 261 5.63 18.38 -17.25
C ASP A 261 5.77 19.24 -18.51
N ARG A 262 5.74 18.62 -19.71
CA ARG A 262 5.81 19.34 -20.98
C ARG A 262 4.61 20.26 -21.17
N LEU A 263 3.40 19.75 -20.92
CA LEU A 263 2.17 20.53 -21.01
C LEU A 263 2.14 21.73 -20.04
N ARG A 264 2.69 21.57 -18.82
CA ARG A 264 2.86 22.70 -17.89
C ARG A 264 3.75 23.79 -18.46
N ALA A 265 4.88 23.42 -19.05
CA ALA A 265 5.81 24.36 -19.65
C ALA A 265 5.17 25.08 -20.86
N GLU A 266 4.50 24.34 -21.74
CA GLU A 266 3.80 24.89 -22.92
C GLU A 266 2.68 25.87 -22.53
N LEU A 267 1.96 25.59 -21.43
CA LEU A 267 0.85 26.42 -20.94
C LEU A 267 1.30 27.52 -19.95
N GLY A 268 2.58 27.62 -19.62
CA GLY A 268 3.09 28.57 -18.63
C GLY A 268 2.57 28.35 -17.21
N VAL A 269 2.16 27.12 -16.86
CA VAL A 269 1.55 26.80 -15.56
C VAL A 269 2.63 26.33 -14.58
N SER A 270 2.77 27.04 -13.46
CA SER A 270 3.65 26.64 -12.35
C SER A 270 3.26 25.29 -11.75
N PRO A 271 4.21 24.45 -11.29
CA PRO A 271 3.91 23.20 -10.57
C PRO A 271 3.03 23.37 -9.32
N ALA A 272 2.99 24.57 -8.74
CA ALA A 272 2.15 24.91 -7.59
C ALA A 272 0.80 25.56 -7.97
N GLY A 273 0.59 25.90 -9.25
CA GLY A 273 -0.61 26.57 -9.75
C GLY A 273 -1.80 25.64 -10.01
N ASP A 274 -2.88 26.18 -10.59
CA ASP A 274 -4.07 25.41 -10.99
C ASP A 274 -3.73 24.41 -12.10
N GLN A 275 -3.86 23.11 -11.80
CA GLN A 275 -3.50 22.03 -12.71
C GLN A 275 -4.65 21.59 -13.63
N ARG A 276 -5.85 22.18 -13.55
CA ARG A 276 -7.03 21.74 -14.32
C ARG A 276 -6.83 21.82 -15.83
N ALA A 277 -6.28 22.93 -16.33
CA ALA A 277 -6.03 23.11 -17.76
C ALA A 277 -4.98 22.10 -18.30
N VAL A 278 -3.91 21.87 -17.53
CA VAL A 278 -2.86 20.88 -17.85
C VAL A 278 -3.46 19.47 -17.90
N ALA A 279 -4.28 19.13 -16.90
CA ALA A 279 -4.93 17.83 -16.84
C ALA A 279 -5.89 17.61 -18.03
N ALA A 280 -6.69 18.63 -18.38
CA ALA A 280 -7.57 18.58 -19.54
C ALA A 280 -6.80 18.39 -20.85
N ALA A 281 -5.71 19.16 -21.06
CA ALA A 281 -4.86 19.02 -22.23
C ALA A 281 -4.21 17.62 -22.33
N ALA A 282 -3.78 17.05 -21.20
CA ALA A 282 -3.24 15.69 -21.16
C ALA A 282 -4.30 14.64 -21.55
N HIS A 283 -5.53 14.78 -21.05
CA HIS A 283 -6.63 13.89 -21.41
C HIS A 283 -6.99 13.99 -22.90
N GLU A 284 -7.00 15.19 -23.47
CA GLU A 284 -7.26 15.35 -24.91
C GLU A 284 -6.15 14.77 -25.79
N GLN A 285 -4.87 14.99 -25.45
CA GLN A 285 -3.76 14.35 -26.17
C GLN A 285 -3.86 12.82 -26.09
N ALA A 286 -4.15 12.26 -24.91
CA ALA A 286 -4.35 10.83 -24.75
C ALA A 286 -5.55 10.31 -25.55
N ARG A 287 -6.69 11.02 -25.56
CA ARG A 287 -7.85 10.67 -26.41
C ARG A 287 -7.48 10.64 -27.89
N GLY A 288 -6.62 11.55 -28.35
CA GLY A 288 -6.08 11.54 -29.71
C GLY A 288 -5.41 10.20 -30.05
N HIS A 289 -4.49 9.74 -29.19
CA HIS A 289 -3.82 8.44 -29.36
C HIS A 289 -4.80 7.27 -29.27
N LEU A 290 -5.71 7.29 -28.30
CA LEU A 290 -6.69 6.22 -28.07
C LEU A 290 -7.65 6.06 -29.26
N ARG A 291 -8.18 7.18 -29.81
CA ARG A 291 -9.04 7.16 -31.00
C ARG A 291 -8.30 6.63 -32.24
N ALA A 292 -6.99 6.92 -32.33
CA ALA A 292 -6.14 6.44 -33.41
C ALA A 292 -5.62 5.00 -33.21
N GLY A 293 -5.98 4.31 -32.11
CA GLY A 293 -5.47 2.98 -31.80
C GLY A 293 -3.97 2.93 -31.53
N ARG A 294 -3.35 4.05 -31.15
CA ARG A 294 -1.90 4.18 -30.99
C ARG A 294 -1.49 3.99 -29.53
N SER A 295 -0.56 3.06 -29.28
CA SER A 295 0.10 2.91 -27.98
C SER A 295 0.87 4.17 -27.60
N PHE A 296 0.86 4.54 -26.31
CA PHE A 296 1.52 5.76 -25.81
C PHE A 296 1.96 5.61 -24.35
N VAL A 297 2.83 6.50 -23.87
CA VAL A 297 3.21 6.61 -22.47
C VAL A 297 2.52 7.82 -21.84
N TRP A 298 1.89 7.62 -20.68
CA TRP A 298 1.39 8.69 -19.82
C TRP A 298 2.42 9.00 -18.73
N ASN A 299 3.14 10.10 -18.90
CA ASN A 299 4.19 10.53 -17.99
C ASN A 299 3.70 11.61 -17.03
N ALA A 300 3.42 11.20 -15.80
CA ALA A 300 3.11 12.07 -14.68
C ALA A 300 3.63 11.45 -13.38
N THR A 301 3.46 12.16 -12.26
CA THR A 301 3.82 11.61 -10.95
C THR A 301 2.89 10.48 -10.52
N ASN A 302 1.58 10.61 -10.74
CA ASN A 302 0.56 9.57 -10.50
C ASN A 302 0.71 8.85 -9.14
N VAL A 303 1.04 9.63 -8.10
CA VAL A 303 1.40 9.10 -6.77
C VAL A 303 0.19 8.63 -5.96
N SER A 304 -1.04 8.98 -6.36
CA SER A 304 -2.26 8.46 -5.72
C SER A 304 -3.00 7.47 -6.63
N ARG A 305 -3.74 6.55 -6.01
CA ARG A 305 -4.62 5.61 -6.70
C ARG A 305 -5.66 6.32 -7.56
N SER A 306 -6.22 7.42 -7.07
CA SER A 306 -7.21 8.22 -7.81
C SER A 306 -6.65 8.80 -9.11
N GLN A 307 -5.39 9.24 -9.12
CA GLN A 307 -4.73 9.76 -10.34
C GLN A 307 -4.52 8.64 -11.35
N ARG A 308 -4.07 7.47 -10.89
CA ARG A 308 -3.89 6.30 -11.74
C ARG A 308 -5.22 5.77 -12.28
N GLU A 309 -6.27 5.76 -11.46
CA GLU A 309 -7.61 5.33 -11.86
C GLU A 309 -8.20 6.23 -12.95
N ALA A 310 -7.98 7.55 -12.90
CA ALA A 310 -8.38 8.45 -13.98
C ALA A 310 -7.69 8.09 -15.31
N CYS A 311 -6.40 7.77 -15.28
CA CYS A 311 -5.64 7.36 -16.46
C CYS A 311 -6.09 5.98 -16.96
N ALA A 312 -6.10 4.98 -16.08
CA ALA A 312 -6.46 3.59 -16.37
C ALA A 312 -7.90 3.49 -16.87
N GLY A 313 -8.81 4.28 -16.31
CA GLY A 313 -10.20 4.30 -16.73
C GLY A 313 -10.43 4.91 -18.10
N LEU A 314 -9.73 6.00 -18.42
CA LEU A 314 -9.75 6.54 -19.77
C LEU A 314 -9.22 5.50 -20.77
N ILE A 315 -8.07 4.89 -20.50
CA ILE A 315 -7.44 3.90 -21.39
C ILE A 315 -8.37 2.68 -21.58
N ALA A 316 -8.89 2.12 -20.49
CA ALA A 316 -9.76 0.95 -20.54
C ALA A 316 -11.08 1.23 -21.27
N GLY A 317 -11.62 2.45 -21.16
CA GLY A 317 -12.82 2.88 -21.90
C GLY A 317 -12.66 2.83 -23.42
N TYR A 318 -11.42 2.92 -23.93
CA TYR A 318 -11.08 2.80 -25.35
C TYR A 318 -10.53 1.42 -25.72
N ARG A 319 -10.78 0.39 -24.89
CA ARG A 319 -10.22 -0.97 -25.05
C ARG A 319 -8.69 -0.95 -25.10
N GLY A 320 -8.06 -0.08 -24.32
CA GLY A 320 -6.62 -0.10 -24.13
C GLY A 320 -6.21 -1.06 -23.02
N ARG A 321 -5.11 -1.77 -23.22
CA ARG A 321 -4.37 -2.47 -22.16
C ARG A 321 -3.63 -1.42 -21.34
N VAL A 322 -3.81 -1.48 -20.02
CA VAL A 322 -3.16 -0.60 -19.05
C VAL A 322 -1.94 -1.33 -18.48
N GLU A 323 -0.75 -0.76 -18.67
CA GLU A 323 0.44 -1.12 -17.92
C GLU A 323 0.81 0.02 -16.97
N VAL A 324 1.03 -0.26 -15.69
CA VAL A 324 1.56 0.73 -14.74
C VAL A 324 3.00 0.38 -14.43
N VAL A 325 3.90 1.36 -14.58
CA VAL A 325 5.30 1.23 -14.16
C VAL A 325 5.53 2.20 -13.01
N ALA A 326 5.65 1.65 -11.81
CA ALA A 326 6.03 2.39 -10.61
C ALA A 326 7.54 2.41 -10.47
N LEU A 327 8.11 3.60 -10.49
CA LEU A 327 9.53 3.85 -10.29
C LEU A 327 9.78 4.48 -8.94
N GLU A 328 10.75 3.95 -8.22
CA GLU A 328 11.28 4.54 -7.00
C GLU A 328 12.80 4.60 -7.03
N ALA A 329 13.36 5.42 -6.16
CA ALA A 329 14.79 5.45 -5.85
C ALA A 329 14.93 5.74 -4.35
N PRO A 330 16.11 5.51 -3.74
CA PRO A 330 16.36 5.91 -2.36
C PRO A 330 16.07 7.41 -2.12
N PRO A 331 15.62 7.82 -0.93
CA PRO A 331 15.21 9.20 -0.65
C PRO A 331 16.26 10.27 -1.01
N GLU A 332 17.51 10.01 -0.66
CA GLU A 332 18.65 10.88 -0.96
C GLU A 332 18.87 11.00 -2.47
N VAL A 333 18.82 9.89 -3.20
CA VAL A 333 18.93 9.86 -4.66
C VAL A 333 17.81 10.67 -5.32
N VAL A 334 16.56 10.53 -4.84
CA VAL A 334 15.42 11.31 -5.35
C VAL A 334 15.63 12.80 -5.13
N ARG A 335 16.09 13.20 -3.94
CA ARG A 335 16.34 14.60 -3.57
C ARG A 335 17.47 15.20 -4.39
N ASP A 336 18.60 14.51 -4.49
CA ASP A 336 19.79 14.98 -5.22
C ASP A 336 19.48 15.13 -6.71
N ARG A 337 18.84 14.11 -7.30
CA ARG A 337 18.38 14.17 -8.70
C ARG A 337 17.40 15.31 -8.92
N ASN A 338 16.46 15.54 -8.01
CA ASN A 338 15.49 16.63 -8.16
C ASN A 338 16.13 18.01 -8.07
N ARG A 339 17.10 18.21 -7.16
CA ARG A 339 17.86 19.46 -7.02
C ARG A 339 18.73 19.77 -8.23
N GLY A 340 19.26 18.73 -8.90
CA GLY A 340 20.07 18.88 -10.12
C GLY A 340 19.28 19.16 -11.41
N ARG A 341 17.94 19.25 -11.37
CA ARG A 341 17.12 19.48 -12.58
C ARG A 341 17.19 20.95 -13.03
N PRO A 342 17.02 21.24 -14.33
CA PRO A 342 16.89 22.62 -14.81
C PRO A 342 15.75 23.40 -14.16
N SER A 343 14.66 22.70 -13.81
CA SER A 343 13.54 23.25 -13.04
C SER A 343 13.20 22.30 -11.87
N PRO A 344 13.86 22.45 -10.71
CA PRO A 344 13.60 21.62 -9.54
C PRO A 344 12.18 21.79 -9.02
N VAL A 345 11.59 20.70 -8.51
CA VAL A 345 10.34 20.78 -7.76
C VAL A 345 10.68 21.16 -6.32
N PRO A 346 10.03 22.15 -5.69
CA PRO A 346 10.36 22.54 -4.31
C PRO A 346 10.24 21.38 -3.32
N ASP A 347 11.15 21.30 -2.34
CA ASP A 347 11.21 20.20 -1.36
C ASP A 347 9.86 20.01 -0.62
N ALA A 348 9.19 21.11 -0.24
CA ALA A 348 7.87 21.06 0.38
C ALA A 348 6.79 20.39 -0.50
N VAL A 349 6.89 20.52 -1.83
CA VAL A 349 5.99 19.84 -2.77
C VAL A 349 6.31 18.35 -2.84
N VAL A 350 7.59 17.99 -2.84
CA VAL A 350 8.04 16.57 -2.81
C VAL A 350 7.57 15.91 -1.52
N ASP A 351 7.77 16.54 -0.36
CA ASP A 351 7.33 16.01 0.93
C ASP A 351 5.81 15.80 0.98
N ARG A 352 5.03 16.73 0.39
CA ARG A 352 3.57 16.57 0.25
C ARG A 352 3.19 15.41 -0.67
N LEU A 353 3.97 15.12 -1.71
CA LEU A 353 3.77 13.96 -2.58
C LEU A 353 4.08 12.66 -1.83
N VAL A 354 5.19 12.61 -1.07
CA VAL A 354 5.58 11.45 -0.25
C VAL A 354 4.49 11.11 0.77
N ARG A 355 3.92 12.11 1.46
CA ARG A 355 2.86 11.90 2.46
C ARG A 355 1.57 11.25 1.92
N ARG A 356 1.35 11.31 0.61
CA ARG A 356 0.17 10.73 -0.06
C ARG A 356 0.54 9.66 -1.09
N TRP A 357 1.76 9.14 -1.00
CA TRP A 357 2.28 8.21 -1.98
C TRP A 357 1.68 6.82 -1.74
N GLU A 358 0.74 6.47 -2.61
CA GLU A 358 0.17 5.14 -2.75
C GLU A 358 0.94 4.40 -3.85
N THR A 359 1.59 3.29 -3.52
CA THR A 359 2.17 2.41 -4.53
C THR A 359 1.06 1.73 -5.33
N PRO A 360 1.16 1.63 -6.68
CA PRO A 360 0.17 0.89 -7.45
C PRO A 360 0.14 -0.58 -7.07
N ASP A 361 -1.05 -1.16 -6.96
CA ASP A 361 -1.22 -2.59 -6.74
C ASP A 361 -1.76 -3.34 -8.00
N PRO A 362 -1.65 -4.68 -8.06
CA PRO A 362 -2.07 -5.46 -9.23
C PRO A 362 -3.56 -5.35 -9.62
N THR A 363 -4.40 -4.73 -8.79
CA THR A 363 -5.83 -4.49 -9.08
C THR A 363 -6.06 -3.27 -9.95
N GLU A 364 -5.05 -2.39 -10.08
CA GLU A 364 -5.19 -1.09 -10.77
C GLU A 364 -4.96 -1.17 -12.28
N ALA A 365 -4.37 -2.26 -12.79
CA ALA A 365 -3.99 -2.39 -14.20
C ALA A 365 -3.92 -3.85 -14.67
N HIS A 366 -3.88 -4.06 -15.98
CA HIS A 366 -3.58 -5.37 -16.55
C HIS A 366 -2.19 -5.84 -16.14
N ARG A 367 -1.23 -4.92 -15.99
CA ARG A 367 0.10 -5.23 -15.47
C ARG A 367 0.63 -4.09 -14.63
N VAL A 368 1.21 -4.42 -13.48
CA VAL A 368 1.95 -3.47 -12.64
C VAL A 368 3.39 -3.97 -12.53
N ARG A 369 4.35 -3.06 -12.67
CA ARG A 369 5.77 -3.31 -12.44
C ARG A 369 6.29 -2.31 -11.42
N TRP A 370 6.96 -2.81 -10.39
CA TRP A 370 7.70 -1.99 -9.45
C TRP A 370 9.19 -2.07 -9.80
N LEU A 371 9.81 -0.92 -10.04
CA LEU A 371 11.20 -0.81 -10.46
C LEU A 371 11.94 0.16 -9.56
N THR A 372 13.11 -0.25 -9.09
CA THR A 372 14.05 0.65 -8.43
C THR A 372 15.00 1.22 -9.47
N THR A 373 15.15 2.54 -9.49
CA THR A 373 16.16 3.23 -10.28
C THR A 373 17.37 3.47 -9.40
N VAL A 374 18.51 2.92 -9.82
CA VAL A 374 19.83 3.19 -9.23
C VAL A 374 20.46 4.41 -9.83
#